data_AF-A0A962GRQ5-F1
#
_entry.id   AF-A0A962GRQ5-F1
#
_cell.length_a   1.000
_cell.length_b   1.000
_cell.length_c   1.000
_cell.angle_alpha   90.00
_cell.angle_beta   90.00
_cell.angle_gamma   90.00
#
_symmetry.space_group_name_H-M   'P 1'
#
loop_
_entity.id
_entity.type
_entity.pdbx_description
1 polymer ?
#
loop_
_entity_poly.entity_id
_entity_poly.type
_entity_poly.pdbx_seq_one_letter_code
_entity_poly.pdbx_strand_id
1 'polypeptide(L)'
;MGGRAAVEAAVDKFYDRILADNRINGFFRNIDVKRQRAKQKAFLTYAFGGAPNYSGKSLRDAHKGLVEKGLNDTHFDIVAGHLQETLKELNVPSALIKEVMDIAGSTRKDVLNR
;
A
#
# COMPACT_ATOMS: atom_id res chain seq x y z
N MET A 1 6.93 0.43 19.32
CA MET A 1 6.38 0.73 17.98
C MET A 1 6.46 2.23 17.78
N GLY A 2 6.99 2.73 16.67
CA GLY A 2 7.35 4.15 16.43
C GLY A 2 6.20 5.18 16.43
N GLY A 3 5.08 4.91 17.10
CA GLY A 3 3.95 5.81 17.23
C GLY A 3 3.21 6.04 15.91
N ARG A 4 2.01 6.62 16.01
CA ARG A 4 1.19 7.03 14.86
C ARG A 4 2.02 7.84 13.85
N ALA A 5 2.81 8.81 14.34
CA ALA A 5 3.62 9.69 13.50
C ALA A 5 4.62 8.95 12.57
N ALA A 6 5.27 7.86 13.02
CA ALA A 6 6.17 7.11 12.14
C ALA A 6 5.41 6.35 11.06
N VAL A 7 4.21 5.83 11.37
CA VAL A 7 3.33 5.20 10.38
C VAL A 7 2.87 6.21 9.34
N GLU A 8 2.55 7.43 9.78
CA GLU A 8 2.17 8.52 8.87
C GLU A 8 3.32 8.89 7.92
N ALA A 9 4.53 9.06 8.44
CA ALA A 9 5.72 9.36 7.63
C ALA A 9 6.06 8.21 6.66
N ALA A 10 5.86 6.95 7.08
CA ALA A 10 6.01 5.78 6.22
C ALA A 10 5.03 5.81 5.05
N VAL A 11 3.77 6.17 5.30
CA VAL A 11 2.76 6.26 4.23
C VAL A 11 3.14 7.33 3.21
N ASP A 12 3.58 8.50 3.66
CA ASP A 12 3.91 9.60 2.76
C ASP A 12 5.11 9.25 1.86
N LYS A 13 6.20 8.72 2.43
CA LYS A 13 7.37 8.25 1.66
C LYS A 13 7.03 7.13 0.69
N PHE A 14 6.23 6.17 1.13
CA PHE A 14 5.77 5.07 0.28
C PHE A 14 5.02 5.57 -0.95
N TYR A 15 4.18 6.60 -0.78
CA TYR A 15 3.44 7.21 -1.89
C TYR A 15 4.32 8.00 -2.84
N ASP A 16 5.33 8.70 -2.33
CA ASP A 16 6.29 9.40 -3.16
C ASP A 16 7.01 8.41 -4.10
N ARG A 17 7.38 7.23 -3.58
CA ARG A 17 7.98 6.14 -4.38
C ARG A 17 7.03 5.61 -5.45
N ILE A 18 5.76 5.37 -5.11
CA ILE A 18 4.74 4.93 -6.08
C ILE A 18 4.57 5.93 -7.23
N LEU A 19 4.44 7.22 -6.91
CA LEU A 19 4.19 8.25 -7.91
C LEU A 19 5.41 8.51 -8.79
N ALA A 20 6.61 8.33 -8.25
CA ALA A 20 7.87 8.44 -9.00
C ALA A 20 8.16 7.22 -9.90
N ASP A 21 7.53 6.07 -9.65
CA ASP A 21 7.80 4.85 -10.41
C ASP A 21 6.96 4.74 -11.69
N ASN A 22 7.61 4.97 -12.84
CA ASN A 22 6.98 4.91 -14.16
C ASN A 22 6.34 3.55 -14.52
N ARG A 23 6.67 2.47 -13.82
CA ARG A 23 6.09 1.14 -14.04
C ARG A 23 4.67 1.04 -13.46
N ILE A 24 4.34 1.84 -12.45
CA ILE A 24 3.05 1.76 -11.73
C ILE A 24 2.31 3.11 -11.65
N ASN A 25 2.98 4.24 -11.84
CA ASN A 25 2.35 5.57 -11.72
C ASN A 25 1.21 5.80 -12.72
N GLY A 26 1.18 5.05 -13.82
CA GLY A 26 0.08 5.05 -14.80
C GLY A 26 -1.28 4.75 -14.18
N PHE A 27 -1.34 3.87 -13.18
CA PHE A 27 -2.57 3.54 -12.46
C PHE A 27 -3.09 4.69 -11.57
N PHE A 28 -2.25 5.70 -11.31
CA PHE A 28 -2.51 6.83 -10.42
C PHE A 28 -2.70 8.17 -11.16
N ARG A 29 -2.73 8.20 -12.50
CA ARG A 29 -2.80 9.46 -13.28
C ARG A 29 -4.13 10.20 -13.18
N ASN A 30 -5.24 9.49 -12.94
CA ASN A 30 -6.60 10.07 -12.93
C ASN A 30 -7.24 10.08 -11.54
N ILE A 31 -6.43 10.06 -10.47
CA ILE A 31 -6.95 10.10 -9.10
C ILE A 31 -6.58 11.42 -8.42
N ASP A 32 -7.45 11.85 -7.51
CA ASP A 32 -7.09 12.87 -6.54
C ASP A 32 -6.03 12.29 -5.59
N VAL A 33 -4.77 12.64 -5.85
CA VAL A 33 -3.60 12.15 -5.09
C VAL A 33 -3.71 12.52 -3.60
N LYS A 34 -4.28 13.69 -3.26
CA LYS A 34 -4.46 14.09 -1.85
C LYS A 34 -5.48 13.17 -1.17
N ARG A 35 -6.61 12.91 -1.84
CA ARG A 35 -7.64 12.00 -1.33
C ARG A 35 -7.14 10.55 -1.25
N GLN A 36 -6.29 10.13 -2.19
CA GLN A 36 -5.73 8.79 -2.18
C GLN A 36 -4.71 8.59 -1.05
N ARG A 37 -3.82 9.56 -0.82
CA ARG A 37 -2.92 9.53 0.35
C ARG A 37 -3.70 9.37 1.65
N ALA A 38 -4.79 10.12 1.84
CA ALA A 38 -5.61 10.00 3.04
C ALA A 38 -6.25 8.60 3.20
N LYS A 39 -6.82 8.04 2.12
CA LYS A 39 -7.40 6.68 2.15
C LYS A 39 -6.36 5.61 2.44
N GLN A 40 -5.17 5.72 1.85
CA GLN A 40 -4.14 4.73 2.08
C GLN A 40 -3.45 4.92 3.42
N LYS A 41 -3.34 6.13 3.95
CA LYS A 41 -2.94 6.37 5.34
C LYS A 41 -3.88 5.65 6.29
N ALA A 42 -5.20 5.68 6.04
CA ALA A 42 -6.17 4.92 6.80
C ALA A 42 -6.02 3.39 6.60
N PHE A 43 -5.85 2.92 5.36
CA PHE A 43 -5.66 1.49 5.07
C PHE A 43 -4.37 0.92 5.68
N LEU A 44 -3.27 1.65 5.55
CA LEU A 44 -1.99 1.26 6.12
C LEU A 44 -2.04 1.37 7.64
N THR A 45 -2.61 2.42 8.23
CA THR A 45 -2.84 2.45 9.68
C THR A 45 -3.69 1.27 10.16
N TYR A 46 -4.69 0.85 9.39
CA TYR A 46 -5.45 -0.38 9.63
C TYR A 46 -4.55 -1.62 9.57
N ALA A 47 -3.79 -1.78 8.48
CA ALA A 47 -2.91 -2.94 8.26
C ALA A 47 -1.73 -3.01 9.24
N PHE A 48 -1.23 -1.86 9.72
CA PHE A 48 -0.11 -1.70 10.64
C PHE A 48 -0.53 -1.65 12.13
N GLY A 49 -1.80 -1.38 12.42
CA GLY A 49 -2.28 -1.00 13.76
C GLY A 49 -3.52 -1.73 14.25
N GLY A 50 -4.06 -2.68 13.48
CA GLY A 50 -5.14 -3.56 13.93
C GLY A 50 -6.49 -2.86 14.20
N ALA A 51 -6.72 -1.67 13.64
CA ALA A 51 -8.04 -1.03 13.75
C ALA A 51 -9.11 -2.00 13.19
N PRO A 52 -10.24 -2.22 13.85
CA PRO A 52 -11.09 -3.36 13.52
C PRO A 52 -11.78 -3.30 12.16
N ASN A 53 -11.86 -2.13 11.50
CA ASN A 53 -12.61 -1.98 10.25
C ASN A 53 -11.99 -0.94 9.30
N TYR A 54 -11.58 -1.37 8.11
CA TYR A 54 -11.42 -0.49 6.95
C TYR A 54 -12.79 -0.29 6.30
N SER A 55 -13.41 0.88 6.48
CA SER A 55 -14.76 1.19 5.95
C SER A 55 -14.78 1.59 4.47
N GLY A 56 -13.72 1.29 3.73
CA GLY A 56 -13.63 1.54 2.28
C GLY A 56 -14.24 0.41 1.45
N LYS A 57 -14.17 0.55 0.11
CA LYS A 57 -14.44 -0.57 -0.79
C LYS A 57 -13.57 -1.76 -0.41
N SER A 58 -14.08 -2.98 -0.60
CA SER A 58 -13.23 -4.17 -0.51
C SER A 58 -12.00 -4.00 -1.42
N LEU A 59 -10.86 -4.62 -1.07
CA LEU A 59 -9.67 -4.55 -1.92
C LEU A 59 -9.97 -5.05 -3.34
N ARG A 60 -10.86 -6.04 -3.47
CA ARG A 60 -11.34 -6.55 -4.75
C ARG A 60 -12.04 -5.48 -5.58
N ASP A 61 -13.07 -4.85 -5.01
CA ASP A 61 -13.85 -3.80 -5.71
C ASP A 61 -13.03 -2.53 -5.98
N ALA A 62 -12.07 -2.22 -5.12
CA ALA A 62 -11.18 -1.08 -5.29
C ALA A 62 -10.23 -1.25 -6.49
N HIS A 63 -9.78 -2.47 -6.76
CA HIS A 63 -8.76 -2.76 -7.78
C HIS A 63 -9.31 -3.41 -9.06
N LYS A 64 -10.58 -3.83 -9.09
CA LYS A 64 -11.21 -4.49 -10.25
C LYS A 64 -10.97 -3.75 -11.57
N GLY A 65 -11.29 -2.45 -11.61
CA GLY A 65 -11.08 -1.64 -12.82
C GLY A 65 -9.61 -1.38 -13.17
N LEU A 66 -8.67 -1.64 -12.27
CA LEU A 66 -7.23 -1.59 -12.56
C LEU A 66 -6.74 -2.91 -13.15
N VAL A 67 -7.30 -4.05 -12.73
CA VAL A 67 -7.04 -5.37 -13.33
C VAL A 67 -7.48 -5.38 -14.79
N GLU A 68 -8.64 -4.82 -15.10
CA GLU A 68 -9.12 -4.61 -16.48
C GLU A 68 -8.15 -3.73 -17.33
N LYS A 69 -7.32 -2.91 -16.67
CA LYS A 69 -6.30 -2.05 -17.29
C LYS A 69 -4.88 -2.65 -17.25
N GLY A 70 -4.74 -3.92 -16.86
CA GLY A 70 -3.46 -4.63 -16.87
C GLY A 70 -2.72 -4.70 -15.54
N LEU A 71 -3.35 -4.35 -14.41
CA LEU A 71 -2.78 -4.63 -13.08
C LEU A 71 -2.52 -6.14 -12.94
N ASN A 72 -1.33 -6.52 -12.50
CA ASN A 72 -0.85 -7.90 -12.48
C ASN A 72 0.16 -8.12 -11.35
N ASP A 73 0.70 -9.33 -11.24
CA ASP A 73 1.66 -9.71 -10.19
C ASP A 73 2.90 -8.82 -10.17
N THR A 74 3.46 -8.46 -11.32
CA THR A 74 4.63 -7.57 -11.40
C THR A 74 4.34 -6.22 -10.76
N HIS A 75 3.17 -5.63 -11.04
CA HIS A 75 2.78 -4.37 -10.43
C HIS A 75 2.58 -4.49 -8.92
N PHE A 76 1.98 -5.60 -8.47
CA PHE A 76 1.83 -5.88 -7.04
C PHE A 76 3.18 -5.99 -6.34
N ASP A 77 4.13 -6.73 -6.93
CA ASP A 77 5.48 -6.93 -6.39
C ASP A 77 6.25 -5.63 -6.31
N ILE A 78 6.12 -4.74 -7.29
CA ILE A 78 6.72 -3.40 -7.26
C ILE A 78 6.18 -2.58 -6.09
N VAL A 79 4.85 -2.57 -5.90
CA VAL A 79 4.23 -1.85 -4.77
C VAL A 79 4.66 -2.44 -3.43
N ALA A 80 4.70 -3.77 -3.31
CA ALA A 80 5.19 -4.45 -2.12
C ALA A 80 6.68 -4.15 -1.84
N GLY A 81 7.51 -4.08 -2.88
CA GLY A 81 8.91 -3.68 -2.79
C GLY A 81 9.08 -2.26 -2.24
N HIS A 82 8.33 -1.30 -2.78
CA HIS A 82 8.34 0.08 -2.29
C HIS A 82 7.95 0.19 -0.82
N LEU A 83 6.96 -0.59 -0.39
CA LEU A 83 6.55 -0.67 1.01
C LEU A 83 7.71 -1.17 1.88
N GLN A 84 8.33 -2.30 1.49
CA GLN A 84 9.44 -2.88 2.24
C GLN A 84 10.64 -1.93 2.34
N GLU A 85 11.01 -1.28 1.23
CA GLU A 85 12.12 -0.32 1.19
C GLU A 85 11.85 0.90 2.06
N THR A 86 10.62 1.40 2.07
CA THR A 86 10.22 2.54 2.93
C THR A 86 10.36 2.18 4.40
N LEU A 87 9.94 0.98 4.79
CA LEU A 87 10.05 0.52 6.18
C LEU A 87 11.50 0.32 6.62
N LYS A 88 12.35 -0.20 5.71
CA LYS A 88 13.81 -0.30 5.94
C LYS A 88 14.44 1.08 6.12
N GLU A 89 14.10 2.04 5.25
CA GLU A 89 14.61 3.42 5.32
C GLU A 89 14.25 4.12 6.64
N LEU A 90 13.08 3.80 7.20
CA LEU A 90 12.61 4.31 8.48
C LEU A 90 13.14 3.54 9.70
N ASN A 91 14.09 2.62 9.49
CA ASN A 91 14.69 1.79 10.54
C ASN A 91 13.64 0.99 11.34
N VAL A 92 12.56 0.57 10.68
CA VAL A 92 11.58 -0.33 11.30
C VAL A 92 12.26 -1.67 11.57
N PRO A 93 12.13 -2.24 12.79
CA PRO A 93 12.69 -3.55 13.11
C PRO A 93 12.30 -4.63 12.10
N SER A 94 13.26 -5.46 11.68
CA SER A 94 13.08 -6.49 10.66
C SER A 94 11.91 -7.45 10.94
N ALA A 95 11.68 -7.79 12.22
CA ALA A 95 10.53 -8.60 12.64
C ALA A 95 9.19 -7.93 12.31
N LEU A 96 9.07 -6.62 12.52
CA LEU A 96 7.87 -5.86 12.18
C LEU A 96 7.73 -5.67 10.67
N ILE A 97 8.84 -5.48 9.94
CA ILE A 97 8.81 -5.48 8.47
C ILE A 97 8.24 -6.80 7.96
N LYS A 98 8.69 -7.93 8.52
CA LYS A 98 8.19 -9.26 8.12
C LYS A 98 6.69 -9.39 8.34
N GLU A 99 6.21 -9.04 9.54
CA GLU A 99 4.78 -9.09 9.88
C GLU A 99 3.93 -8.28 8.90
N VAL A 100 4.38 -7.07 8.58
CA VAL A 100 3.70 -6.20 7.62
C VAL A 100 3.69 -6.80 6.22
N MET A 101 4.82 -7.32 5.76
CA MET A 101 4.92 -7.91 4.42
C MET A 101 4.08 -9.19 4.30
N ASP A 102 3.94 -9.97 5.37
CA ASP A 102 3.06 -11.14 5.43
C ASP A 102 1.59 -10.70 5.28
N ILE A 103 1.16 -9.67 6.02
CA ILE A 103 -0.18 -9.09 5.91
C ILE A 103 -0.42 -8.53 4.50
N ALA A 104 0.48 -7.70 4.00
CA ALA A 104 0.37 -7.12 2.66
C ALA A 104 0.28 -8.22 1.59
N GLY A 105 1.13 -9.25 1.66
CA GLY A 105 1.13 -10.38 0.75
C GLY A 105 -0.17 -11.17 0.74
N SER A 106 -0.83 -11.31 1.90
CA SER A 106 -2.13 -12.01 2.00
C SER A 106 -3.24 -11.37 1.17
N THR A 107 -3.13 -10.07 0.89
CA THR A 107 -4.14 -9.31 0.13
C THR A 107 -4.07 -9.49 -1.38
N ARG A 108 -3.04 -10.18 -1.90
CA ARG A 108 -2.75 -10.29 -3.34
C ARG A 108 -3.95 -10.78 -4.15
N LYS A 109 -4.64 -11.82 -3.68
CA LYS A 109 -5.78 -12.40 -4.41
C LYS A 109 -6.90 -11.39 -4.58
N ASP A 110 -7.20 -10.61 -3.55
CA ASP A 110 -8.23 -9.58 -3.64
C ASP A 110 -7.80 -8.45 -4.58
N VAL A 111 -6.58 -7.94 -4.45
CA VAL A 111 -6.05 -6.87 -5.30
C VAL A 111 -6.04 -7.29 -6.78
N LEU A 112 -5.61 -8.52 -7.07
CA LEU A 112 -5.53 -9.05 -8.44
C LEU A 112 -6.84 -9.69 -8.93
N ASN A 113 -7.92 -9.60 -8.14
CA ASN A 113 -9.24 -10.13 -8.47
C ASN A 113 -9.21 -11.64 -8.86
N ARG A 114 -8.56 -12.47 -8.03
CA ARG A 114 -8.48 -13.94 -8.17
C ARG A 114 -9.04 -14.68 -6.96
#